data_AF-S3DUM1-F1
#
_entry.id   AF-S3DUM1-F1
#
_cell.length_a   1.000
_cell.length_b   1.000
_cell.length_c   1.000
_cell.angle_alpha   90.00
_cell.angle_beta   90.00
_cell.angle_gamma   90.00
#
_symmetry.space_group_name_H-M   'P 1'
#
loop_
_entity.id
_entity.type
_entity.pdbx_description
1 polymer ?
#
loop_
_entity_poly.entity_id
_entity_poly.type
_entity_poly.pdbx_seq_one_letter_code
_entity_poly.pdbx_strand_id
1 'polypeptide(L)'
;MFSYIKSIFGLGQTTLVLDSTPASNQFQNWLKVFNKIDRQDLIDYHTGSAFPYSAATGAFATPLDEYRMAHMSSGYEIMSLEPDTTPSRLTILLREKSMKRFVRATIEVNTSTPANTVTKFEVIPVVTPLDHIPANDPRRAMFEKALQPLTPELRKKIVYEIVQLVNSRYPHPETSDTITTTLETHLQSGSYDTFTTSAAFSHRLSQDIKATTNDSSLWISFTEPPPQSLPSKNMGFDSFRSSETGLGQPTFKNTSKKKIIATLPISEFLEAENSDTLAKTSEIISRVADADLLVLNIRGASGRNFRKAAWILSFLMVDTTIELLRLVDKAGNVVETISTTALSNLPPNAKIYGGTKPIFIVTDVKTCSAGEFMVYVLKGKRNGVKVIGDGNETTMGDGAVMTHPEFVCAETFGEMWWLAAVPDRKVEGDEWEGGVVSDVIVEEGRRVEDVVAEMGERLLDGY
;
A
#
# COMPACT_ATOMS: atom_id res chain seq x y z
N MET A 1 -43.11 -13.78 -4.27
CA MET A 1 -42.91 -15.19 -4.69
C MET A 1 -41.71 -15.20 -5.62
N PHE A 2 -40.50 -15.26 -5.07
CA PHE A 2 -39.25 -15.37 -5.81
C PHE A 2 -38.50 -16.55 -5.21
N SER A 3 -38.54 -17.68 -5.92
CA SER A 3 -37.87 -18.91 -5.54
C SER A 3 -36.58 -18.99 -6.35
N TYR A 4 -35.46 -18.58 -5.75
CA TYR A 4 -34.14 -18.50 -6.42
C TYR A 4 -33.15 -19.51 -5.84
N ILE A 5 -33.56 -20.75 -5.56
CA ILE A 5 -32.63 -21.78 -5.09
C ILE A 5 -33.02 -23.15 -5.66
N LYS A 6 -32.09 -23.79 -6.39
CA LYS A 6 -32.01 -25.25 -6.46
C LYS A 6 -30.71 -25.70 -5.82
N SER A 7 -30.81 -26.17 -4.57
CA SER A 7 -29.76 -26.96 -3.94
C SER A 7 -29.95 -28.42 -4.36
N ILE A 8 -28.92 -29.03 -4.95
CA ILE A 8 -28.86 -30.48 -5.16
C ILE A 8 -27.96 -31.04 -4.05
N PHE A 9 -28.55 -31.75 -3.09
CA PHE A 9 -27.81 -32.44 -2.05
C PHE A 9 -27.12 -33.68 -2.62
N GLY A 10 -25.79 -33.63 -2.72
CA GLY A 10 -24.91 -34.77 -2.95
C GLY A 10 -23.58 -34.51 -2.24
N LEU A 11 -23.11 -35.47 -1.46
CA LEU A 11 -21.83 -35.42 -0.75
C LEU A 11 -20.67 -35.35 -1.77
N GLY A 12 -20.19 -34.13 -2.05
CA GLY A 12 -19.08 -33.84 -2.95
C GLY A 12 -19.18 -32.41 -3.45
N GLN A 13 -18.14 -31.59 -3.20
CA GLN A 13 -17.99 -30.16 -3.57
C GLN A 13 -19.14 -29.59 -4.40
N THR A 14 -20.14 -29.00 -3.73
CA THR A 14 -21.20 -28.23 -4.39
C THR A 14 -20.57 -27.00 -5.03
N THR A 15 -20.38 -27.02 -6.34
CA THR A 15 -20.03 -25.81 -7.09
C THR A 15 -21.31 -24.99 -7.16
N LEU A 16 -21.36 -23.85 -6.45
CA LEU A 16 -22.50 -22.94 -6.54
C LEU A 16 -22.65 -22.51 -8.02
N VAL A 17 -23.77 -22.85 -8.65
CA VAL A 17 -24.07 -22.44 -10.03
C VAL A 17 -24.83 -21.13 -9.95
N LEU A 18 -24.29 -20.08 -10.60
CA LEU A 18 -24.95 -18.79 -10.68
C LEU A 18 -26.00 -18.80 -11.79
N ASP A 19 -27.17 -18.24 -11.51
CA ASP A 19 -28.19 -17.99 -12.54
C ASP A 19 -27.61 -17.08 -13.64
N SER A 20 -27.98 -17.32 -14.90
CA SER A 20 -27.48 -16.54 -16.04
C SER A 20 -28.12 -15.15 -16.06
N THR A 21 -27.36 -14.15 -15.62
CA THR A 21 -27.67 -12.72 -15.72
C THR A 21 -26.52 -12.01 -16.43
N PRO A 22 -26.72 -10.79 -16.97
CA PRO A 22 -25.63 -9.99 -17.52
C PRO A 22 -24.42 -9.89 -16.59
N ALA A 23 -24.64 -9.55 -15.31
CA ALA A 23 -23.56 -9.42 -14.33
C ALA A 23 -22.89 -10.77 -13.99
N SER A 24 -23.66 -11.85 -13.79
CA SER A 24 -23.10 -13.16 -13.46
C SER A 24 -22.34 -13.79 -14.63
N ASN A 25 -22.74 -13.53 -15.87
CA ASN A 25 -22.03 -14.00 -17.05
C ASN A 25 -20.65 -13.32 -17.17
N GLN A 26 -20.57 -12.00 -16.98
CA GLN A 26 -19.28 -11.29 -16.95
C GLN A 26 -18.38 -11.79 -15.82
N PHE A 27 -18.95 -11.97 -14.62
CA PHE A 27 -18.20 -12.47 -13.47
C PHE A 27 -17.64 -13.89 -13.68
N GLN A 28 -18.46 -14.81 -14.17
CA GLN A 28 -18.02 -16.19 -14.39
C GLN A 28 -16.94 -16.29 -15.45
N ASN A 29 -17.03 -15.48 -16.51
CA ASN A 29 -16.00 -15.40 -17.55
C ASN A 29 -14.68 -14.90 -16.96
N TRP A 30 -14.72 -13.81 -16.20
CA TRP A 30 -13.54 -13.28 -15.50
C TRP A 30 -12.95 -14.32 -14.55
N LEU A 31 -13.76 -14.89 -13.65
CA LEU A 31 -13.30 -15.85 -12.65
C LEU A 31 -12.65 -17.08 -13.29
N LYS A 32 -13.17 -17.53 -14.44
CA LYS A 32 -12.59 -18.63 -15.21
C LYS A 32 -11.18 -18.31 -15.71
N VAL A 33 -10.95 -17.10 -16.20
CA VAL A 33 -9.62 -16.67 -16.68
C VAL A 33 -8.69 -16.41 -15.49
N PHE A 34 -9.16 -15.66 -14.49
CA PHE A 34 -8.40 -15.36 -13.26
C PHE A 34 -7.87 -16.63 -12.58
N ASN A 35 -8.71 -17.66 -12.48
CA ASN A 35 -8.34 -18.94 -11.86
C ASN A 35 -7.33 -19.78 -12.66
N LYS A 36 -6.99 -19.43 -13.90
CA LYS A 36 -5.89 -20.07 -14.64
C LYS A 36 -4.51 -19.58 -14.19
N ILE A 37 -4.45 -18.39 -13.59
CA ILE A 37 -3.20 -17.77 -13.11
C ILE A 37 -2.18 -17.63 -14.26
N ASP A 38 -2.65 -17.19 -15.43
CA ASP A 38 -1.80 -16.91 -16.58
C ASP A 38 -1.92 -15.43 -16.96
N ARG A 39 -0.77 -14.74 -17.02
CA ARG A 39 -0.72 -13.29 -17.26
C ARG A 39 -1.19 -12.93 -18.66
N GLN A 40 -0.88 -13.74 -19.67
CA GLN A 40 -1.24 -13.44 -21.05
C GLN A 40 -2.74 -13.67 -21.26
N ASP A 41 -3.30 -14.74 -20.70
CA ASP A 41 -4.74 -15.00 -20.72
C ASP A 41 -5.54 -13.86 -20.06
N LEU A 42 -5.05 -13.28 -18.96
CA LEU A 42 -5.67 -12.09 -18.34
C LEU A 42 -5.61 -10.87 -19.27
N ILE A 43 -4.44 -10.57 -19.83
CA ILE A 43 -4.29 -9.45 -20.79
C ILE A 43 -5.23 -9.63 -21.97
N ASP A 44 -5.27 -10.82 -22.57
CA ASP A 44 -6.10 -11.13 -23.72
C ASP A 44 -7.59 -11.05 -23.38
N TYR A 45 -7.98 -11.46 -22.17
CA TYR A 45 -9.36 -11.36 -21.69
C TYR A 45 -9.83 -9.92 -21.53
N HIS A 46 -8.98 -9.01 -21.06
CA HIS A 46 -9.34 -7.60 -20.87
C HIS A 46 -9.19 -6.76 -22.14
N THR A 47 -8.32 -7.16 -23.07
CA THR A 47 -8.04 -6.40 -24.29
C THR A 47 -9.22 -6.48 -25.28
N GLY A 48 -9.91 -5.35 -25.46
CA GLY A 48 -11.03 -5.24 -26.41
C GLY A 48 -12.31 -5.99 -25.99
N SER A 49 -12.41 -6.39 -24.72
CA SER A 49 -13.58 -7.10 -24.19
C SER A 49 -14.61 -6.18 -23.55
N ALA A 50 -15.71 -6.77 -23.11
CA ALA A 50 -16.73 -6.08 -22.31
C ALA A 50 -16.23 -5.71 -20.91
N PHE A 51 -15.04 -6.15 -20.49
CA PHE A 51 -14.50 -5.91 -19.16
C PHE A 51 -13.13 -5.22 -19.30
N PRO A 52 -13.07 -3.90 -19.48
CA PRO A 52 -11.80 -3.18 -19.50
C PRO A 52 -11.20 -3.05 -18.09
N TYR A 53 -9.86 -3.01 -18.00
CA TYR A 53 -9.15 -2.76 -16.73
C TYR A 53 -9.58 -1.46 -16.04
N SER A 54 -10.02 -0.45 -16.82
CA SER A 54 -10.52 0.82 -16.28
C SER A 54 -11.79 0.68 -15.43
N ALA A 55 -12.50 -0.45 -15.50
CA ALA A 55 -13.64 -0.72 -14.64
C ALA A 55 -13.24 -1.29 -13.27
N ALA A 56 -12.01 -1.81 -13.14
CA ALA A 56 -11.52 -2.46 -11.93
C ALA A 56 -10.73 -1.50 -11.04
N THR A 57 -10.71 -1.78 -9.73
CA THR A 57 -9.99 -0.97 -8.74
C THR A 57 -8.92 -1.78 -7.99
N GLY A 58 -8.00 -1.06 -7.34
CA GLY A 58 -7.01 -1.66 -6.44
C GLY A 58 -6.15 -2.73 -7.13
N ALA A 59 -6.07 -3.92 -6.50
CA ALA A 59 -5.24 -5.03 -6.97
C ALA A 59 -5.71 -5.65 -8.30
N PHE A 60 -6.77 -5.15 -8.93
CA PHE A 60 -7.33 -5.66 -10.18
C PHE A 60 -7.29 -4.61 -11.30
N ALA A 61 -6.75 -3.41 -11.04
CA ALA A 61 -6.75 -2.29 -11.98
C ALA A 61 -5.68 -2.39 -13.08
N THR A 62 -4.70 -3.27 -12.94
CA THR A 62 -3.63 -3.46 -13.95
C THR A 62 -3.34 -4.93 -14.19
N PRO A 63 -2.84 -5.32 -15.39
CA PRO A 63 -2.51 -6.71 -15.67
C PRO A 63 -1.50 -7.33 -14.71
N LEU A 64 -0.51 -6.54 -14.27
CA LEU A 64 0.52 -7.03 -13.35
C LEU A 64 -0.04 -7.23 -11.94
N ASP A 65 -0.84 -6.28 -11.46
CA ASP A 65 -1.40 -6.35 -10.10
C ASP A 65 -2.47 -7.47 -10.02
N GLU A 66 -3.30 -7.62 -11.06
CA GLU A 66 -4.26 -8.72 -11.13
C GLU A 66 -3.57 -10.08 -11.19
N TYR A 67 -2.55 -10.24 -12.02
CA TYR A 67 -1.76 -11.47 -12.09
C TYR A 67 -1.11 -11.83 -10.75
N ARG A 68 -0.55 -10.83 -10.05
CA ARG A 68 -0.01 -11.01 -8.69
C ARG A 68 -1.09 -11.51 -7.74
N MET A 69 -2.28 -10.91 -7.79
CA MET A 69 -3.40 -11.31 -6.94
C MET A 69 -3.89 -12.72 -7.26
N ALA A 70 -3.98 -13.10 -8.54
CA ALA A 70 -4.30 -14.45 -8.97
C ALA A 70 -3.30 -15.47 -8.42
N HIS A 71 -2.01 -15.14 -8.45
CA HIS A 71 -0.95 -15.98 -7.92
C HIS A 71 -1.03 -16.11 -6.39
N MET A 72 -1.18 -14.99 -5.67
CA MET A 72 -1.25 -14.95 -4.20
C MET A 72 -2.47 -15.70 -3.66
N SER A 73 -3.64 -15.49 -4.26
CA SER A 73 -4.89 -16.16 -3.87
C SER A 73 -4.95 -17.62 -4.32
N SER A 74 -4.11 -18.01 -5.29
CA SER A 74 -4.26 -19.22 -6.08
C SER A 74 -5.64 -19.32 -6.76
N GLY A 75 -6.27 -18.17 -7.02
CA GLY A 75 -7.65 -18.07 -7.48
C GLY A 75 -8.70 -18.11 -6.36
N TYR A 76 -9.96 -18.01 -6.77
CA TYR A 76 -11.11 -17.95 -5.87
C TYR A 76 -12.12 -19.08 -6.11
N GLU A 77 -12.81 -19.46 -5.04
CA GLU A 77 -13.99 -20.31 -5.01
C GLU A 77 -15.21 -19.47 -4.65
N ILE A 78 -16.35 -19.74 -5.30
CA ILE A 78 -17.63 -19.09 -4.98
C ILE A 78 -18.23 -19.73 -3.72
N MET A 79 -18.59 -18.91 -2.74
CA MET A 79 -19.18 -19.36 -1.48
C MET A 79 -20.68 -19.12 -1.42
N SER A 80 -21.12 -17.89 -1.67
CA SER A 80 -22.54 -17.51 -1.59
C SER A 80 -22.82 -16.22 -2.36
N LEU A 81 -24.10 -16.04 -2.74
CA LEU A 81 -24.63 -14.79 -3.30
C LEU A 81 -25.07 -13.85 -2.19
N GLU A 82 -24.81 -12.55 -2.35
CA GLU A 82 -25.32 -11.55 -1.42
C GLU A 82 -26.68 -10.97 -1.86
N PRO A 83 -27.51 -10.50 -0.90
CA PRO A 83 -28.92 -10.16 -1.15
C PRO A 83 -29.15 -8.96 -2.10
N ASP A 84 -28.16 -8.10 -2.30
CA ASP A 84 -28.24 -6.91 -3.17
C ASP A 84 -27.98 -7.22 -4.66
N THR A 85 -27.86 -8.50 -5.01
CA THR A 85 -27.68 -8.95 -6.39
C THR A 85 -28.93 -8.70 -7.25
N THR A 86 -28.71 -8.13 -8.44
CA THR A 86 -29.70 -7.86 -9.49
C THR A 86 -29.15 -8.33 -10.86
N PRO A 87 -29.93 -8.30 -11.96
CA PRO A 87 -29.40 -8.66 -13.27
C PRO A 87 -28.20 -7.80 -13.74
N SER A 88 -28.12 -6.54 -13.32
CA SER A 88 -27.05 -5.59 -13.69
C SER A 88 -25.96 -5.41 -12.62
N ARG A 89 -26.12 -6.02 -11.44
CA ARG A 89 -25.16 -5.93 -10.34
C ARG A 89 -25.07 -7.26 -9.61
N LEU A 90 -23.88 -7.81 -9.46
CA LEU A 90 -23.65 -9.03 -8.68
C LEU A 90 -22.72 -8.71 -7.52
N THR A 91 -23.15 -9.09 -6.32
CA THR A 91 -22.34 -9.08 -5.11
C THR A 91 -22.21 -10.51 -4.62
N ILE A 92 -20.98 -11.00 -4.48
CA ILE A 92 -20.70 -12.40 -4.23
C ILE A 92 -19.58 -12.58 -3.22
N LEU A 93 -19.78 -13.52 -2.29
CA LEU A 93 -18.77 -13.94 -1.35
C LEU A 93 -17.90 -15.02 -2.00
N LEU A 94 -16.60 -14.81 -1.97
CA LEU A 94 -15.59 -15.71 -2.48
C LEU A 94 -14.62 -16.13 -1.36
N ARG A 95 -13.94 -17.24 -1.58
CA ARG A 95 -12.85 -17.72 -0.72
C ARG A 95 -11.60 -17.99 -1.55
N GLU A 96 -10.46 -17.48 -1.10
CA GLU A 96 -9.15 -17.76 -1.69
C GLU A 96 -8.84 -19.25 -1.64
N LYS A 97 -8.24 -19.80 -2.70
CA LYS A 97 -7.83 -21.21 -2.71
C LYS A 97 -6.60 -21.46 -1.83
N SER A 98 -5.69 -20.48 -1.72
CA SER A 98 -4.47 -20.57 -0.92
C SER A 98 -4.74 -20.42 0.59
N MET A 99 -4.95 -19.18 1.06
CA MET A 99 -5.03 -18.82 2.48
C MET A 99 -6.42 -19.03 3.08
N LYS A 100 -7.40 -19.44 2.27
CA LYS A 100 -8.81 -19.62 2.66
C LYS A 100 -9.44 -18.36 3.27
N ARG A 101 -8.91 -17.18 2.96
CA ARG A 101 -9.49 -15.88 3.32
C ARG A 101 -10.72 -15.61 2.48
N PHE A 102 -11.63 -14.85 3.05
CA PHE A 102 -12.87 -14.46 2.39
C PHE A 102 -12.71 -13.08 1.76
N VAL A 103 -13.25 -12.93 0.55
CA VAL A 103 -13.35 -11.64 -0.13
C VAL A 103 -14.77 -11.47 -0.67
N ARG A 104 -15.22 -10.23 -0.78
CA ARG A 104 -16.45 -9.88 -1.47
C ARG A 104 -16.09 -9.28 -2.82
N ALA A 105 -16.60 -9.87 -3.89
CA ALA A 105 -16.52 -9.28 -5.22
C ALA A 105 -17.84 -8.59 -5.55
N THR A 106 -17.75 -7.36 -6.07
CA THR A 106 -18.87 -6.59 -6.60
C THR A 106 -18.59 -6.28 -8.06
N ILE A 107 -19.51 -6.63 -8.95
CA ILE A 107 -19.45 -6.31 -10.38
C ILE A 107 -20.75 -5.61 -10.81
N GLU A 108 -20.62 -4.53 -11.57
CA GLU A 108 -21.75 -3.83 -12.18
C GLU A 108 -21.56 -3.75 -13.69
N VAL A 109 -22.66 -3.91 -14.43
CA VAL A 109 -22.65 -3.93 -15.90
C VAL A 109 -23.67 -2.97 -16.50
N ASN A 110 -23.31 -2.35 -17.61
CA ASN A 110 -24.21 -1.55 -18.44
C ASN A 110 -25.00 -2.44 -19.40
N THR A 111 -26.23 -2.77 -19.00
CA THR A 111 -27.15 -3.61 -19.78
C THR A 111 -27.73 -2.95 -21.03
N SER A 112 -27.47 -1.66 -21.25
CA SER A 112 -27.86 -0.96 -22.50
C SER A 112 -26.92 -1.27 -23.66
N THR A 113 -25.77 -1.88 -23.38
CA THR A 113 -24.80 -2.29 -24.40
C THR A 113 -25.02 -3.75 -24.79
N PRO A 114 -24.88 -4.14 -26.08
CA PRO A 114 -25.01 -5.55 -26.49
C PRO A 114 -24.04 -6.49 -25.76
N ALA A 115 -22.88 -5.97 -25.37
CA ALA A 115 -21.83 -6.71 -24.68
C ALA A 115 -22.00 -6.75 -23.15
N ASN A 116 -22.97 -6.02 -22.57
CA ASN A 116 -23.11 -5.82 -21.13
C ASN A 116 -21.78 -5.38 -20.48
N THR A 117 -21.21 -4.26 -20.94
CA THR A 117 -19.90 -3.77 -20.53
C THR A 117 -19.83 -3.57 -19.01
N VAL A 118 -18.79 -4.08 -18.37
CA VAL A 118 -18.50 -3.90 -16.94
C VAL A 118 -18.13 -2.44 -16.69
N THR A 119 -18.85 -1.82 -15.77
CA THR A 119 -18.66 -0.41 -15.37
C THR A 119 -17.99 -0.28 -14.01
N LYS A 120 -18.09 -1.32 -13.17
CA LYS A 120 -17.44 -1.37 -11.87
C LYS A 120 -17.04 -2.81 -11.55
N PHE A 121 -15.81 -2.99 -11.08
CA PHE A 121 -15.35 -4.23 -10.49
C PHE A 121 -14.46 -3.96 -9.27
N GLU A 122 -14.85 -4.55 -8.15
CA GLU A 122 -14.18 -4.35 -6.87
C GLU A 122 -14.14 -5.68 -6.12
N VAL A 123 -12.97 -6.04 -5.59
CA VAL A 123 -12.80 -7.21 -4.72
C VAL A 123 -12.14 -6.73 -3.44
N ILE A 124 -12.88 -6.84 -2.33
CA ILE A 124 -12.43 -6.38 -1.02
C ILE A 124 -12.32 -7.55 -0.04
N PRO A 125 -11.28 -7.59 0.81
CA PRO A 125 -11.21 -8.53 1.92
C PRO A 125 -12.41 -8.37 2.85
N VAL A 126 -12.94 -9.48 3.35
CA VAL A 126 -13.97 -9.50 4.39
C VAL A 126 -13.58 -10.46 5.50
N VAL A 127 -14.09 -10.21 6.70
CA VAL A 127 -13.96 -11.14 7.83
C VAL A 127 -14.65 -12.47 7.49
N THR A 128 -14.10 -13.59 7.99
CA THR A 128 -14.73 -14.90 7.80
C THR A 128 -16.17 -14.87 8.37
N PRO A 129 -17.20 -15.12 7.53
CA PRO A 129 -18.58 -15.11 8.01
C PRO A 129 -18.85 -16.28 8.97
N LEU A 130 -19.68 -16.04 10.01
CA LEU A 130 -19.95 -17.01 11.08
C LEU A 130 -20.56 -18.33 10.58
N ASP A 131 -21.36 -18.28 9.53
CA ASP A 131 -21.98 -19.46 8.90
C ASP A 131 -20.96 -20.34 8.16
N HIS A 132 -19.80 -19.79 7.83
CA HIS A 132 -18.67 -20.52 7.26
C HIS A 132 -17.66 -21.02 8.30
N ILE A 133 -17.93 -20.81 9.60
CA ILE A 133 -17.12 -21.33 10.70
C ILE A 133 -17.80 -22.56 11.29
N PRO A 134 -17.19 -23.76 11.26
CA PRO A 134 -17.77 -24.96 11.86
C PRO A 134 -18.11 -24.78 13.35
N ALA A 135 -19.17 -25.42 13.83
CA ALA A 135 -19.62 -25.33 15.23
C ALA A 135 -18.55 -25.80 16.24
N ASN A 136 -17.66 -26.72 15.81
CA ASN A 136 -16.56 -27.26 16.60
C ASN A 136 -15.21 -26.57 16.34
N ASP A 137 -15.16 -25.50 15.53
CA ASP A 137 -13.92 -24.75 15.32
C ASP A 137 -13.55 -24.04 16.64
N PRO A 138 -12.32 -24.24 17.17
CA PRO A 138 -11.90 -23.65 18.44
C PRO A 138 -11.90 -22.12 18.42
N ARG A 139 -11.86 -21.50 17.23
CA ARG A 139 -11.92 -20.04 17.07
C ARG A 139 -13.35 -19.51 17.11
N ARG A 140 -14.38 -20.35 17.00
CA ARG A 140 -15.78 -19.90 16.81
C ARG A 140 -16.23 -18.89 17.87
N ALA A 141 -15.95 -19.14 19.14
CA ALA A 141 -16.32 -18.23 20.23
C ALA A 141 -15.68 -16.83 20.09
N MET A 142 -14.46 -16.76 19.58
CA MET A 142 -13.78 -15.48 19.29
C MET A 142 -14.51 -14.73 18.17
N PHE A 143 -14.90 -15.41 17.10
CA PHE A 143 -15.66 -14.78 16.01
C PHE A 143 -17.06 -14.37 16.44
N GLU A 144 -17.78 -15.21 17.20
CA GLU A 144 -19.11 -14.87 17.71
C GLU A 144 -19.07 -13.61 18.58
N LYS A 145 -18.02 -13.45 19.39
CA LYS A 145 -17.77 -12.25 20.17
C LYS A 145 -17.43 -11.04 19.30
N ALA A 146 -16.56 -11.19 18.31
CA ALA A 146 -16.13 -10.08 17.45
C ALA A 146 -17.23 -9.59 16.50
N LEU A 147 -18.05 -10.51 15.99
CA LEU A 147 -19.09 -10.28 14.99
C LEU A 147 -20.47 -10.09 15.60
N GLN A 148 -20.56 -9.90 16.92
CA GLN A 148 -21.81 -9.59 17.60
C GLN A 148 -22.45 -8.32 16.99
N PRO A 149 -23.80 -8.27 16.87
CA PRO A 149 -24.48 -7.07 16.41
C PRO A 149 -24.16 -5.86 17.29
N LEU A 150 -23.92 -4.70 16.68
CA LEU A 150 -23.63 -3.49 17.42
C LEU A 150 -24.90 -2.91 18.05
N THR A 151 -24.92 -2.83 19.37
CA THR A 151 -25.89 -2.05 20.14
C THR A 151 -25.46 -0.57 20.21
N PRO A 152 -26.35 0.35 20.62
CA PRO A 152 -25.98 1.74 20.87
C PRO A 152 -24.78 1.89 21.83
N GLU A 153 -24.73 1.05 22.87
CA GLU A 153 -23.66 1.05 23.88
C GLU A 153 -22.33 0.59 23.29
N LEU A 154 -22.35 -0.42 22.42
CA LEU A 154 -21.15 -0.89 21.73
C LEU A 154 -20.60 0.17 20.76
N ARG A 155 -21.48 0.82 19.98
CA ARG A 155 -21.08 1.95 19.11
C ARG A 155 -20.46 3.08 19.91
N LYS A 156 -21.09 3.46 21.03
CA LYS A 156 -20.58 4.49 21.94
C LYS A 156 -19.20 4.13 22.49
N LYS A 157 -18.98 2.87 22.90
CA LYS A 157 -17.69 2.41 23.42
C LYS A 157 -16.58 2.50 22.38
N ILE A 158 -16.84 2.06 21.15
CA ILE A 158 -15.89 2.14 20.03
C ILE A 158 -15.51 3.60 19.76
N VAL A 159 -16.50 4.49 19.62
CA VAL A 159 -16.25 5.93 19.40
C VAL A 159 -15.42 6.51 20.54
N TYR A 160 -15.78 6.19 21.79
CA TYR A 160 -15.06 6.69 22.96
C TYR A 160 -13.59 6.28 22.99
N GLU A 161 -13.28 4.99 22.77
CA GLU A 161 -11.89 4.52 22.77
C GLU A 161 -11.07 5.10 21.60
N ILE A 162 -11.67 5.26 20.42
CA ILE A 162 -11.02 5.93 19.27
C ILE A 162 -10.73 7.40 19.61
N VAL A 163 -11.72 8.13 20.15
CA VAL A 163 -11.56 9.54 20.56
C VAL A 163 -10.48 9.68 21.63
N GLN A 164 -10.43 8.80 22.62
CA GLN A 164 -9.36 8.79 23.62
C GLN A 164 -7.98 8.57 23.01
N LEU A 165 -7.87 7.63 22.06
CA LEU A 165 -6.60 7.36 21.38
C LEU A 165 -6.14 8.56 20.54
N VAL A 166 -7.04 9.15 19.74
CA VAL A 166 -6.76 10.35 18.95
C VAL A 166 -6.34 11.51 19.85
N ASN A 167 -7.09 11.78 20.93
CA ASN A 167 -6.79 12.89 21.83
C ASN A 167 -5.51 12.68 22.64
N SER A 168 -5.13 11.44 22.93
CA SER A 168 -3.90 11.18 23.69
C SER A 168 -2.63 11.23 22.84
N ARG A 169 -2.70 10.89 21.54
CA ARG A 169 -1.51 10.71 20.70
C ARG A 169 -1.37 11.66 19.54
N TYR A 170 -2.47 12.03 18.91
CA TYR A 170 -2.41 12.69 17.61
C TYR A 170 -1.71 14.06 17.72
N PRO A 171 -0.67 14.33 16.90
CA PRO A 171 0.21 15.50 17.07
C PRO A 171 -0.37 16.83 16.54
N HIS A 172 -1.62 16.82 16.06
CA HIS A 172 -2.36 17.99 15.57
C HIS A 172 -3.60 18.25 16.43
N PRO A 173 -3.51 19.04 17.53
CA PRO A 173 -4.59 19.22 18.49
C PRO A 173 -5.91 19.73 17.88
N GLU A 174 -5.85 20.71 16.99
CA GLU A 174 -7.05 21.27 16.34
C GLU A 174 -7.79 20.22 15.49
N THR A 175 -7.03 19.36 14.81
CA THR A 175 -7.58 18.24 14.05
C THR A 175 -8.14 17.16 14.99
N SER A 176 -7.49 16.87 16.12
CA SER A 176 -8.03 15.98 17.17
C SER A 176 -9.40 16.47 17.67
N ASP A 177 -9.54 17.76 17.93
CA ASP A 177 -10.80 18.37 18.39
C ASP A 177 -11.90 18.26 17.33
N THR A 178 -11.53 18.46 16.06
CA THR A 178 -12.44 18.33 14.90
C THR A 178 -12.92 16.88 14.73
N ILE A 179 -12.00 15.91 14.80
CA ILE A 179 -12.33 14.48 14.76
C ILE A 179 -13.28 14.13 15.91
N THR A 180 -12.92 14.52 17.14
CA THR A 180 -13.72 14.27 18.34
C THR A 180 -15.14 14.80 18.18
N THR A 181 -15.27 16.09 17.83
CA THR A 181 -16.56 16.74 17.64
C THR A 181 -17.40 16.06 16.57
N THR A 182 -16.79 15.66 15.45
CA THR A 182 -17.48 14.99 14.34
C THR A 182 -18.03 13.65 14.78
N LEU A 183 -17.19 12.80 15.38
CA LEU A 183 -17.61 11.45 15.80
C LEU A 183 -18.66 11.50 16.90
N GLU A 184 -18.52 12.40 17.88
CA GLU A 184 -19.50 12.56 18.95
C GLU A 184 -20.83 13.12 18.44
N THR A 185 -20.81 14.06 17.49
CA THR A 185 -22.03 14.63 16.90
C THR A 185 -22.81 13.58 16.10
N HIS A 186 -22.13 12.78 15.28
CA HIS A 186 -22.77 11.67 14.57
C HIS A 186 -23.34 10.62 15.53
N LEU A 187 -22.65 10.35 16.63
CA LEU A 187 -23.15 9.44 17.66
C LEU A 187 -24.39 10.01 18.36
N GLN A 188 -24.38 11.29 18.77
CA GLN A 188 -25.49 11.93 19.49
C GLN A 188 -26.73 12.15 18.62
N SER A 189 -26.54 12.42 17.32
CA SER A 189 -27.63 12.62 16.36
C SER A 189 -28.31 11.31 15.92
N GLY A 190 -27.79 10.15 16.31
CA GLY A 190 -28.27 8.85 15.83
C GLY A 190 -27.83 8.52 14.40
N SER A 191 -26.93 9.32 13.80
CA SER A 191 -26.40 9.07 12.44
C SER A 191 -25.71 7.71 12.31
N TYR A 192 -25.27 7.14 13.44
CA TYR A 192 -24.65 5.81 13.49
C TYR A 192 -25.60 4.64 13.76
N ASP A 193 -26.90 4.86 13.96
CA ASP A 193 -27.83 3.81 14.41
C ASP A 193 -28.08 2.70 13.40
N THR A 194 -27.88 2.99 12.11
CA THR A 194 -28.06 2.01 11.02
C THR A 194 -26.87 1.08 10.85
N PHE A 195 -25.72 1.37 11.47
CA PHE A 195 -24.52 0.55 11.39
C PHE A 195 -24.52 -0.52 12.49
N THR A 196 -25.10 -1.67 12.15
CA THR A 196 -25.33 -2.78 13.07
C THR A 196 -24.21 -3.81 13.09
N THR A 197 -23.17 -3.65 12.28
CA THR A 197 -22.01 -4.56 12.23
C THR A 197 -20.70 -3.79 12.37
N SER A 198 -19.69 -4.42 13.00
CA SER A 198 -18.37 -3.82 13.20
C SER A 198 -17.70 -3.41 11.89
N ALA A 199 -17.81 -4.22 10.84
CA ALA A 199 -17.24 -3.92 9.53
C ALA A 199 -17.86 -2.67 8.89
N ALA A 200 -19.20 -2.57 8.87
CA ALA A 200 -19.88 -1.42 8.30
C ALA A 200 -19.62 -0.15 9.13
N PHE A 201 -19.58 -0.28 10.45
CA PHE A 201 -19.33 0.84 11.34
C PHE A 201 -17.88 1.34 11.23
N SER A 202 -16.90 0.44 11.18
CA SER A 202 -15.50 0.79 10.95
C SER A 202 -15.33 1.58 9.65
N HIS A 203 -15.96 1.11 8.55
CA HIS A 203 -15.88 1.82 7.28
C HIS A 203 -16.46 3.24 7.38
N ARG A 204 -17.62 3.39 8.02
CA ARG A 204 -18.25 4.71 8.21
C ARG A 204 -17.38 5.64 9.04
N LEU A 205 -16.85 5.16 10.17
CA LEU A 205 -15.96 5.95 11.02
C LEU A 205 -14.70 6.37 10.24
N SER A 206 -14.13 5.51 9.38
CA SER A 206 -12.98 5.87 8.54
C SER A 206 -13.31 6.97 7.54
N GLN A 207 -14.52 6.95 6.95
CA GLN A 207 -14.99 8.01 6.06
C GLN A 207 -15.12 9.35 6.80
N ASP A 208 -15.71 9.32 8.00
CA ASP A 208 -15.89 10.53 8.79
C ASP A 208 -14.53 11.11 9.23
N ILE A 209 -13.56 10.29 9.62
CA ILE A 209 -12.21 10.78 9.95
C ILE A 209 -11.51 11.35 8.70
N LYS A 210 -11.56 10.64 7.57
CA LYS A 210 -10.96 11.13 6.31
C LYS A 210 -11.59 12.43 5.82
N ALA A 211 -12.85 12.70 6.14
CA ALA A 211 -13.49 13.98 5.83
C ALA A 211 -12.94 15.15 6.66
N THR A 212 -12.27 14.87 7.80
CA THR A 212 -11.68 15.88 8.68
C THR A 212 -10.18 16.09 8.45
N THR A 213 -9.46 15.08 7.95
CA THR A 213 -8.02 15.13 7.71
C THR A 213 -7.63 14.34 6.47
N ASN A 214 -6.65 14.85 5.73
CA ASN A 214 -6.04 14.14 4.60
C ASN A 214 -4.87 13.25 5.04
N ASP A 215 -4.56 13.20 6.33
CA ASP A 215 -3.50 12.36 6.91
C ASP A 215 -3.82 10.87 6.70
N SER A 216 -3.11 10.25 5.76
CA SER A 216 -3.24 8.82 5.43
C SER A 216 -2.71 7.90 6.53
N SER A 217 -1.92 8.44 7.46
CA SER A 217 -1.36 7.72 8.61
C SER A 217 -2.41 7.45 9.68
N LEU A 218 -3.51 8.21 9.68
CA LEU A 218 -4.62 8.03 10.60
C LEU A 218 -5.71 7.18 9.93
N TRP A 219 -5.88 5.95 10.39
CA TRP A 219 -6.93 5.06 9.90
C TRP A 219 -7.43 4.14 11.00
N ILE A 220 -8.64 3.62 10.80
CA ILE A 220 -9.22 2.61 11.66
C ILE A 220 -9.72 1.45 10.80
N SER A 221 -9.72 0.26 11.37
CA SER A 221 -10.17 -0.93 10.68
C SER A 221 -10.77 -1.93 11.66
N PHE A 222 -11.70 -2.73 11.15
CA PHE A 222 -12.16 -3.95 11.79
C PHE A 222 -11.78 -5.12 10.88
N THR A 223 -10.79 -5.91 11.30
CA THR A 223 -10.22 -6.99 10.47
C THR A 223 -10.08 -8.27 11.27
N GLU A 224 -10.17 -9.40 10.58
CA GLU A 224 -9.91 -10.70 11.20
C GLU A 224 -8.44 -10.78 11.66
N PRO A 225 -8.17 -11.19 12.90
CA PRO A 225 -6.83 -11.43 13.39
C PRO A 225 -6.07 -12.43 12.52
N PRO A 226 -4.74 -12.28 12.35
CA PRO A 226 -3.96 -13.28 11.66
C PRO A 226 -4.08 -14.65 12.36
N PRO A 227 -4.07 -15.77 11.62
CA PRO A 227 -4.07 -17.10 12.21
C PRO A 227 -2.91 -17.28 13.21
N GLN A 228 -3.19 -17.76 14.42
CA GLN A 228 -2.19 -17.99 15.48
C GLN A 228 -1.04 -18.93 15.07
N SER A 229 -1.18 -19.71 13.99
CA SER A 229 -0.21 -20.72 13.52
C SER A 229 0.69 -20.24 12.38
N LEU A 230 0.61 -18.99 11.94
CA LEU A 230 1.61 -18.48 11.00
C LEU A 230 2.85 -18.06 11.79
N PRO A 231 3.99 -18.76 11.68
CA PRO A 231 5.25 -18.11 12.02
C PRO A 231 5.30 -16.79 11.23
N SER A 232 5.88 -15.76 11.82
CA SER A 232 6.08 -14.42 11.24
C SER A 232 6.94 -14.40 9.96
N LYS A 233 7.05 -15.51 9.24
CA LYS A 233 7.47 -15.55 7.85
C LYS A 233 6.42 -14.82 7.02
N ASN A 234 6.64 -13.50 6.94
CA ASN A 234 6.35 -12.63 5.81
C ASN A 234 5.23 -13.14 4.92
N MET A 235 4.03 -12.59 5.10
CA MET A 235 2.90 -12.77 4.19
C MET A 235 3.34 -12.59 2.75
N GLY A 236 3.67 -13.64 1.99
CA GLY A 236 3.76 -13.68 0.52
C GLY A 236 4.63 -12.64 -0.22
N PHE A 237 5.24 -11.67 0.45
CA PHE A 237 6.07 -10.62 -0.13
C PHE A 237 7.50 -11.10 -0.38
N ASP A 238 7.90 -12.21 0.22
CA ASP A 238 9.26 -12.78 0.07
C ASP A 238 9.58 -13.17 -1.38
N SER A 239 8.58 -13.46 -2.23
CA SER A 239 8.81 -13.75 -3.65
C SER A 239 9.05 -12.51 -4.51
N PHE A 240 8.86 -11.29 -3.96
CA PHE A 240 9.14 -10.02 -4.63
C PHE A 240 10.26 -9.20 -3.96
N ARG A 241 10.81 -9.66 -2.83
CA ARG A 241 12.03 -9.08 -2.24
C ARG A 241 13.17 -9.17 -3.25
N SER A 242 13.52 -8.02 -3.84
CA SER A 242 14.53 -7.97 -4.90
C SER A 242 15.95 -8.26 -4.38
N SER A 243 16.20 -8.06 -3.08
CA SER A 243 17.44 -8.41 -2.38
C SER A 243 17.29 -8.24 -0.86
N GLU A 244 18.19 -8.87 -0.08
CA GLU A 244 18.29 -8.68 1.38
C GLU A 244 18.52 -7.21 1.79
N THR A 245 19.06 -6.38 0.89
CA THR A 245 19.34 -4.97 1.15
C THR A 245 18.30 -4.03 0.56
N GLY A 246 17.33 -4.50 -0.23
CA GLY A 246 16.44 -3.65 -1.03
C GLY A 246 17.15 -2.84 -2.12
N LEU A 247 18.45 -3.07 -2.36
CA LEU A 247 19.23 -2.48 -3.45
C LEU A 247 19.49 -3.54 -4.53
N GLY A 248 19.33 -3.16 -5.79
CA GLY A 248 19.71 -3.97 -6.95
C GLY A 248 21.21 -3.88 -7.26
N GLN A 249 21.66 -4.71 -8.19
CA GLN A 249 23.03 -4.59 -8.70
C GLN A 249 23.16 -3.32 -9.57
N PRO A 250 24.19 -2.49 -9.37
CA PRO A 250 24.40 -1.32 -10.20
C PRO A 250 24.81 -1.71 -11.62
N THR A 251 24.38 -0.92 -12.59
CA THR A 251 24.78 -1.03 -13.99
C THR A 251 25.57 0.20 -14.41
N PHE A 252 26.44 0.07 -15.42
CA PHE A 252 27.35 1.12 -15.83
C PHE A 252 27.30 1.31 -17.35
N LYS A 253 27.19 2.56 -17.79
CA LYS A 253 27.24 2.98 -19.19
C LYS A 253 28.34 4.03 -19.38
N ASN A 254 29.14 3.88 -20.42
CA ASN A 254 30.10 4.91 -20.82
C ASN A 254 29.47 5.87 -21.83
N THR A 255 29.69 7.18 -21.63
CA THR A 255 29.37 8.21 -22.62
C THR A 255 30.38 8.21 -23.77
N SER A 256 30.12 9.03 -24.79
CA SER A 256 31.05 9.22 -25.92
C SER A 256 32.43 9.73 -25.48
N LYS A 257 32.50 10.51 -24.41
CA LYS A 257 33.75 11.01 -23.81
C LYS A 257 34.30 10.11 -22.68
N LYS A 258 33.87 8.85 -22.62
CA LYS A 258 34.30 7.86 -21.61
C LYS A 258 33.97 8.26 -20.17
N LYS A 259 32.93 9.07 -19.97
CA LYS A 259 32.36 9.37 -18.65
C LYS A 259 31.43 8.25 -18.23
N ILE A 260 31.33 7.96 -16.94
CA ILE A 260 30.59 6.82 -16.41
C ILE A 260 29.23 7.28 -15.86
N ILE A 261 28.15 6.75 -16.42
CA ILE A 261 26.80 6.83 -15.85
C ILE A 261 26.54 5.50 -15.12
N ALA A 262 26.33 5.55 -13.82
CA ALA A 262 25.93 4.40 -13.03
C ALA A 262 24.43 4.46 -12.70
N THR A 263 23.72 3.34 -12.84
CA THR A 263 22.32 3.22 -12.40
C THR A 263 22.23 2.27 -11.22
N LEU A 264 21.69 2.74 -10.10
CA LEU A 264 21.46 1.96 -8.89
C LEU A 264 19.95 1.81 -8.64
N PRO A 265 19.38 0.59 -8.77
CA PRO A 265 18.01 0.32 -8.36
C PRO A 265 17.87 0.26 -6.84
N ILE A 266 16.85 0.91 -6.28
CA ILE A 266 16.46 0.83 -4.88
C ILE A 266 14.96 0.51 -4.85
N SER A 267 14.57 -0.63 -4.29
CA SER A 267 13.17 -1.06 -4.25
C SER A 267 12.54 -1.00 -2.87
N GLU A 268 13.30 -1.10 -1.78
CA GLU A 268 12.70 -1.23 -0.44
C GLU A 268 13.55 -0.67 0.73
N PHE A 269 12.85 -0.09 1.69
CA PHE A 269 13.35 0.42 2.98
C PHE A 269 12.71 -0.34 4.17
N LEU A 270 12.78 -1.67 4.19
CA LEU A 270 11.98 -2.52 5.10
C LEU A 270 12.74 -3.28 6.21
N GLU A 271 14.07 -3.34 6.20
CA GLU A 271 14.86 -4.14 7.16
C GLU A 271 15.28 -3.37 8.42
N ALA A 272 15.44 -4.08 9.55
CA ALA A 272 16.12 -3.56 10.72
C ALA A 272 17.61 -3.33 10.42
N GLU A 273 18.18 -2.27 11.00
CA GLU A 273 19.55 -1.79 10.75
C GLU A 273 20.61 -2.67 11.46
N ASN A 274 20.60 -3.97 11.19
CA ASN A 274 21.67 -4.82 11.66
C ASN A 274 22.97 -4.52 10.88
N SER A 275 24.11 -4.81 11.51
CA SER A 275 25.44 -4.50 10.99
C SER A 275 25.69 -5.10 9.60
N ASP A 276 25.18 -6.31 9.34
CA ASP A 276 25.44 -7.05 8.12
C ASP A 276 24.69 -6.44 6.92
N THR A 277 23.42 -6.08 7.12
CA THR A 277 22.60 -5.40 6.12
C THR A 277 23.19 -4.03 5.79
N LEU A 278 23.63 -3.26 6.80
CA LEU A 278 24.29 -1.98 6.57
C LEU A 278 25.64 -2.13 5.85
N ALA A 279 26.43 -3.15 6.19
CA ALA A 279 27.70 -3.44 5.51
C ALA A 279 27.48 -3.80 4.02
N LYS A 280 26.53 -4.69 3.71
CA LYS A 280 26.17 -5.05 2.32
C LYS A 280 25.62 -3.85 1.54
N THR A 281 24.78 -3.04 2.18
CA THR A 281 24.26 -1.80 1.60
C THR A 281 25.41 -0.86 1.25
N SER A 282 26.35 -0.68 2.17
CA SER A 282 27.54 0.16 1.98
C SER A 282 28.44 -0.34 0.85
N GLU A 283 28.61 -1.65 0.72
CA GLU A 283 29.38 -2.27 -0.37
C GLU A 283 28.77 -1.95 -1.74
N ILE A 284 27.45 -2.12 -1.88
CA ILE A 284 26.74 -1.87 -3.14
C ILE A 284 26.85 -0.40 -3.55
N ILE A 285 26.61 0.54 -2.63
CA ILE A 285 26.67 1.98 -2.92
C ILE A 285 28.11 2.41 -3.22
N SER A 286 29.10 1.81 -2.56
CA SER A 286 30.52 2.09 -2.83
C SER A 286 30.93 1.76 -4.27
N ARG A 287 30.23 0.82 -4.94
CA ARG A 287 30.52 0.46 -6.35
C ARG A 287 30.16 1.56 -7.34
N VAL A 288 29.22 2.45 -7.00
CA VAL A 288 28.86 3.58 -7.86
C VAL A 288 29.65 4.86 -7.55
N ALA A 289 30.52 4.82 -6.54
CA ALA A 289 31.25 5.99 -6.04
C ALA A 289 32.15 6.66 -7.08
N ASP A 290 32.67 5.91 -8.06
CA ASP A 290 33.57 6.44 -9.10
C ASP A 290 32.83 6.92 -10.37
N ALA A 291 31.50 6.81 -10.42
CA ALA A 291 30.71 7.27 -11.56
C ALA A 291 30.72 8.80 -11.68
N ASP A 292 30.62 9.34 -12.90
CA ASP A 292 30.50 10.78 -13.15
C ASP A 292 29.06 11.28 -13.01
N LEU A 293 28.06 10.42 -13.24
CA LEU A 293 26.63 10.63 -12.98
C LEU A 293 26.03 9.38 -12.33
N LEU A 294 25.22 9.57 -11.29
CA LEU A 294 24.46 8.49 -10.64
C LEU A 294 22.97 8.65 -10.93
N VAL A 295 22.37 7.59 -11.45
CA VAL A 295 20.93 7.45 -11.62
C VAL A 295 20.42 6.57 -10.48
N LEU A 296 19.60 7.12 -9.60
CA LEU A 296 18.86 6.36 -8.60
C LEU A 296 17.52 5.95 -9.21
N ASN A 297 17.30 4.66 -9.45
CA ASN A 297 16.00 4.17 -9.88
C ASN A 297 15.19 3.77 -8.64
N ILE A 298 14.24 4.63 -8.26
CA ILE A 298 13.40 4.55 -7.05
C ILE A 298 11.93 4.24 -7.43
N ARG A 299 11.67 3.82 -8.67
CA ARG A 299 10.32 3.38 -9.10
C ARG A 299 9.82 2.23 -8.24
N GLY A 300 8.60 2.35 -7.74
CA GLY A 300 7.98 1.39 -6.83
C GLY A 300 8.67 1.26 -5.47
N ALA A 301 9.65 2.11 -5.15
CA ALA A 301 10.35 2.03 -3.88
C ALA A 301 9.43 2.44 -2.73
N SER A 302 9.42 1.64 -1.67
CA SER A 302 8.54 1.83 -0.53
C SER A 302 9.22 1.41 0.78
N GLY A 303 8.56 1.66 1.90
CA GLY A 303 9.01 1.23 3.23
C GLY A 303 9.22 2.39 4.18
N ARG A 304 9.29 2.06 5.48
CA ARG A 304 9.20 3.05 6.57
C ARG A 304 10.51 3.19 7.36
N ASN A 305 11.62 2.62 6.88
CA ASN A 305 12.91 2.79 7.52
C ASN A 305 13.66 4.03 6.98
N PHE A 306 13.34 5.19 7.56
CA PHE A 306 13.98 6.48 7.24
C PHE A 306 15.46 6.55 7.64
N ARG A 307 15.89 5.77 8.64
CA ARG A 307 17.32 5.70 9.00
C ARG A 307 18.14 4.96 7.95
N LYS A 308 17.59 3.89 7.34
CA LYS A 308 18.23 3.24 6.20
C LYS A 308 18.36 4.18 5.01
N ALA A 309 17.34 5.01 4.75
CA ALA A 309 17.44 6.08 3.76
C ALA A 309 18.54 7.08 4.13
N ALA A 310 18.62 7.53 5.38
CA ALA A 310 19.69 8.41 5.88
C ALA A 310 21.09 7.79 5.77
N TRP A 311 21.21 6.48 6.02
CA TRP A 311 22.45 5.74 5.82
C TRP A 311 22.90 5.79 4.37
N ILE A 312 22.01 5.52 3.41
CA ILE A 312 22.31 5.63 1.98
C ILE A 312 22.70 7.07 1.61
N LEU A 313 21.96 8.06 2.10
CA LEU A 313 22.23 9.48 1.86
C LEU A 313 23.62 9.91 2.36
N SER A 314 24.17 9.25 3.39
CA SER A 314 25.51 9.50 3.91
C SER A 314 26.61 9.26 2.87
N PHE A 315 26.39 8.37 1.89
CA PHE A 315 27.31 8.11 0.78
C PHE A 315 27.16 9.12 -0.37
N LEU A 316 26.02 9.81 -0.42
CA LEU A 316 25.62 10.68 -1.51
C LEU A 316 25.76 12.17 -1.16
N MET A 317 26.15 12.51 0.06
CA MET A 317 26.22 13.90 0.52
C MET A 317 27.65 14.33 0.82
N VAL A 318 27.81 15.58 1.28
CA VAL A 318 29.08 16.12 1.74
C VAL A 318 29.48 15.53 3.09
N ASP A 319 30.77 15.66 3.42
CA ASP A 319 31.38 15.16 4.66
C ASP A 319 31.01 16.00 5.89
N THR A 320 29.71 16.05 6.20
CA THR A 320 29.17 16.58 7.45
C THR A 320 27.94 15.79 7.86
N THR A 321 27.73 15.67 9.18
CA THR A 321 26.45 15.21 9.72
C THR A 321 25.40 16.28 9.41
N ILE A 322 24.45 15.93 8.54
CA ILE A 322 23.35 16.79 8.12
C ILE A 322 22.09 16.23 8.75
N GLU A 323 21.37 17.09 9.46
CA GLU A 323 20.04 16.76 9.93
C GLU A 323 19.05 16.70 8.76
N LEU A 324 18.37 15.57 8.64
CA LEU A 324 17.48 15.27 7.53
C LEU A 324 16.01 15.39 7.93
N LEU A 325 15.69 14.94 9.15
CA LEU A 325 14.32 14.88 9.67
C LEU A 325 14.34 15.05 11.18
N ARG A 326 13.38 15.80 11.71
CA ARG A 326 13.03 15.80 13.14
C ARG A 326 11.59 15.39 13.30
N LEU A 327 11.34 14.51 14.26
CA LEU A 327 10.01 14.11 14.67
C LEU A 327 9.72 14.72 16.02
N VAL A 328 8.58 15.39 16.11
CA VAL A 328 8.11 16.03 17.33
C VAL A 328 6.86 15.33 17.84
N ASP A 329 6.75 15.23 19.16
CA ASP A 329 5.52 14.77 19.82
C ASP A 329 4.41 15.82 19.75
N LYS A 330 3.24 15.48 20.30
CA LYS A 330 2.10 16.39 20.43
C LYS A 330 2.42 17.69 21.18
N ALA A 331 3.38 17.67 22.12
CA ALA A 331 3.80 18.85 22.89
C ALA A 331 4.87 19.68 22.15
N GLY A 332 5.30 19.27 20.96
CA GLY A 332 6.33 19.93 20.17
C GLY A 332 7.76 19.59 20.61
N ASN A 333 7.95 18.61 21.49
CA ASN A 333 9.29 18.17 21.86
C ASN A 333 9.85 17.26 20.77
N VAL A 334 11.12 17.47 20.40
CA VAL A 334 11.82 16.56 19.50
C VAL A 334 12.01 15.22 20.20
N VAL A 335 11.35 14.18 19.69
CA VAL A 335 11.49 12.79 20.17
C VAL A 335 12.52 12.01 19.37
N GLU A 336 12.80 12.46 18.15
CA GLU A 336 13.70 11.75 17.25
C GLU A 336 14.29 12.69 16.21
N THR A 337 15.59 12.53 15.95
CA THR A 337 16.29 13.21 14.87
C THR A 337 16.96 12.16 13.99
N ILE A 338 16.73 12.24 12.69
CA ILE A 338 17.40 11.42 11.68
C ILE A 338 18.38 12.30 10.92
N SER A 339 19.64 11.87 10.90
CA SER A 339 20.75 12.59 10.28
C SER A 339 21.59 11.65 9.42
N THR A 340 22.40 12.21 8.52
CA THR A 340 23.48 11.44 7.89
C THR A 340 24.49 10.96 8.92
N THR A 341 25.20 9.89 8.58
CA THR A 341 26.31 9.33 9.36
C THR A 341 27.61 10.01 8.92
N ALA A 342 28.41 10.47 9.89
CA ALA A 342 29.75 11.02 9.61
C ALA A 342 30.63 9.96 8.92
N LEU A 343 31.49 10.39 7.99
CA LEU A 343 32.33 9.45 7.22
C LEU A 343 33.24 8.58 8.09
N SER A 344 33.70 9.11 9.24
CA SER A 344 34.49 8.36 10.22
C SER A 344 33.76 7.14 10.81
N ASN A 345 32.43 7.13 10.72
CA ASN A 345 31.56 6.07 11.25
C ASN A 345 30.99 5.18 10.14
N LEU A 346 31.32 5.44 8.87
CA LEU A 346 31.05 4.51 7.78
C LEU A 346 32.08 3.36 7.80
N PRO A 347 31.78 2.22 7.15
CA PRO A 347 32.74 1.13 7.05
C PRO A 347 34.10 1.61 6.51
N PRO A 348 35.25 1.14 7.04
CA PRO A 348 36.57 1.69 6.70
C PRO A 348 36.95 1.68 5.20
N ASN A 349 36.34 0.78 4.42
CA ASN A 349 36.57 0.64 2.98
C ASN A 349 35.41 1.19 2.13
N ALA A 350 34.47 1.90 2.74
CA ALA A 350 33.38 2.56 2.04
C ALA A 350 33.93 3.64 1.12
N LYS A 351 33.50 3.62 -0.14
CA LYS A 351 33.72 4.72 -1.07
C LYS A 351 32.47 5.57 -1.13
N ILE A 352 32.63 6.89 -1.04
CA ILE A 352 31.51 7.82 -1.16
C ILE A 352 31.39 8.36 -2.59
N TYR A 353 30.15 8.46 -3.07
CA TYR A 353 29.86 9.21 -4.29
C TYR A 353 30.07 10.72 -4.06
N GLY A 354 29.80 11.18 -2.83
CA GLY A 354 29.98 12.56 -2.42
C GLY A 354 28.87 13.49 -2.94
N GLY A 355 28.92 14.75 -2.50
CA GLY A 355 27.86 15.74 -2.71
C GLY A 355 27.96 16.60 -3.98
N THR A 356 29.01 16.48 -4.80
CA THR A 356 29.29 17.42 -5.90
C THR A 356 28.85 16.92 -7.28
N LYS A 357 28.96 15.61 -7.54
CA LYS A 357 28.60 15.02 -8.83
C LYS A 357 27.07 15.02 -9.03
N PRO A 358 26.54 15.06 -10.26
CA PRO A 358 25.09 15.09 -10.48
C PRO A 358 24.40 13.79 -10.05
N ILE A 359 23.11 13.89 -9.71
CA ILE A 359 22.21 12.73 -9.50
C ILE A 359 20.93 12.92 -10.31
N PHE A 360 20.54 11.89 -11.06
CA PHE A 360 19.18 11.78 -11.57
C PHE A 360 18.41 10.77 -10.74
N ILE A 361 17.16 11.07 -10.41
CA ILE A 361 16.28 10.20 -9.63
C ILE A 361 15.09 9.84 -10.50
N VAL A 362 14.89 8.55 -10.74
CA VAL A 362 13.74 8.05 -11.50
C VAL A 362 12.67 7.58 -10.53
N THR A 363 11.47 8.14 -10.65
CA THR A 363 10.30 7.84 -9.79
C THR A 363 9.12 7.36 -10.62
N ASP A 364 8.14 6.73 -9.98
CA ASP A 364 6.82 6.48 -10.55
C ASP A 364 5.71 6.83 -9.54
N VAL A 365 4.44 6.63 -9.91
CA VAL A 365 3.28 6.85 -9.02
C VAL A 365 3.27 5.93 -7.79
N LYS A 366 4.13 4.91 -7.75
CA LYS A 366 4.22 3.92 -6.66
C LYS A 366 5.38 4.22 -5.70
N THR A 367 6.28 5.15 -6.03
CA THR A 367 7.31 5.63 -5.09
C THR A 367 6.64 6.24 -3.87
N CYS A 368 6.88 5.70 -2.67
CA CYS A 368 6.19 6.10 -1.45
C CYS A 368 7.09 6.10 -0.18
N SER A 369 6.64 6.76 0.90
CA SER A 369 7.26 6.73 2.24
C SER A 369 8.76 7.09 2.24
N ALA A 370 9.66 6.22 2.73
CA ALA A 370 11.11 6.49 2.79
C ALA A 370 11.74 6.68 1.40
N GLY A 371 11.11 6.17 0.33
CA GLY A 371 11.50 6.46 -1.05
C GLY A 371 11.29 7.93 -1.38
N GLU A 372 10.14 8.49 -1.00
CA GLU A 372 9.82 9.91 -1.20
C GLU A 372 10.67 10.80 -0.30
N PHE A 373 10.89 10.42 0.96
CA PHE A 373 11.83 11.10 1.86
C PHE A 373 13.21 11.24 1.22
N MET A 374 13.75 10.17 0.62
CA MET A 374 15.05 10.22 -0.06
C MET A 374 15.04 11.23 -1.23
N VAL A 375 13.99 11.22 -2.05
CA VAL A 375 13.86 12.14 -3.19
C VAL A 375 13.75 13.59 -2.70
N TYR A 376 12.87 13.84 -1.72
CA TYR A 376 12.65 15.15 -1.10
C TYR A 376 13.95 15.72 -0.52
N VAL A 377 14.67 14.92 0.27
CA VAL A 377 15.94 15.32 0.87
C VAL A 377 17.01 15.62 -0.17
N LEU A 378 17.18 14.77 -1.19
CA LEU A 378 18.17 15.02 -2.25
C LEU A 378 17.81 16.30 -3.03
N LYS A 379 16.54 16.47 -3.38
CA LYS A 379 16.07 17.65 -4.11
C LYS A 379 16.27 18.95 -3.32
N GLY A 380 16.03 18.92 -2.00
CA GLY A 380 16.13 20.11 -1.14
C GLY A 380 17.55 20.43 -0.64
N LYS A 381 18.41 19.42 -0.46
CA LYS A 381 19.72 19.58 0.21
C LYS A 381 20.94 19.39 -0.71
N ARG A 382 20.74 19.08 -1.99
CA ARG A 382 21.86 18.83 -2.93
C ARG A 382 21.67 19.54 -4.28
N ASN A 383 22.74 20.17 -4.74
CA ASN A 383 22.80 20.73 -6.10
C ASN A 383 22.99 19.64 -7.16
N GLY A 384 22.49 19.88 -8.37
CA GLY A 384 22.66 18.96 -9.50
C GLY A 384 21.79 17.70 -9.42
N VAL A 385 20.70 17.75 -8.64
CA VAL A 385 19.66 16.72 -8.61
C VAL A 385 18.60 17.00 -9.68
N LYS A 386 18.15 15.96 -10.39
CA LYS A 386 17.03 16.01 -11.32
C LYS A 386 16.06 14.87 -11.05
N VAL A 387 14.80 15.18 -10.74
CA VAL A 387 13.74 14.17 -10.55
C VAL A 387 13.05 13.93 -11.89
N ILE A 388 13.00 12.68 -12.32
CA ILE A 388 12.47 12.25 -13.62
C ILE A 388 11.34 11.27 -13.36
N GLY A 389 10.12 11.67 -13.70
CA GLY A 389 8.94 10.85 -13.57
C GLY A 389 8.78 9.91 -14.77
N ASP A 390 8.60 8.62 -14.50
CA ASP A 390 8.23 7.61 -15.50
C ASP A 390 6.72 7.66 -15.71
N GLY A 391 6.27 8.70 -16.40
CA GLY A 391 4.85 8.99 -16.65
C GLY A 391 4.10 9.63 -15.46
N ASN A 392 4.78 10.00 -14.37
CA ASN A 392 4.15 10.61 -13.19
C ASN A 392 4.57 12.07 -12.96
N GLU A 393 3.59 12.93 -12.65
CA GLU A 393 3.81 14.32 -12.23
C GLU A 393 4.34 14.40 -10.79
N THR A 394 3.81 13.56 -9.90
CA THR A 394 4.19 13.46 -8.49
C THR A 394 4.33 12.00 -8.09
N THR A 395 5.11 11.74 -7.04
CA THR A 395 5.11 10.44 -6.34
C THR A 395 3.82 10.23 -5.53
N MET A 396 3.68 9.10 -4.82
CA MET A 396 2.43 8.68 -4.17
C MET A 396 1.88 9.69 -3.14
N GLY A 397 2.74 10.44 -2.48
CA GLY A 397 2.41 11.39 -1.42
C GLY A 397 2.15 10.74 -0.06
N ASP A 398 2.79 9.61 0.21
CA ASP A 398 2.67 8.90 1.49
C ASP A 398 3.74 9.40 2.46
N GLY A 399 3.41 10.47 3.17
CA GLY A 399 4.26 11.07 4.22
C GLY A 399 4.24 10.34 5.55
N ALA A 400 3.54 9.19 5.67
CA ALA A 400 3.28 8.53 6.93
C ALA A 400 4.56 8.03 7.64
N VAL A 401 5.20 8.91 8.42
CA VAL A 401 6.53 8.61 8.97
C VAL A 401 6.45 7.52 10.03
N MET A 402 5.48 7.54 10.93
CA MET A 402 5.36 6.50 11.98
C MET A 402 3.92 6.36 12.46
N THR A 403 3.26 5.28 12.06
CA THR A 403 1.95 4.90 12.57
C THR A 403 2.12 3.67 13.44
N HIS A 404 1.66 3.74 14.69
CA HIS A 404 1.60 2.60 15.59
C HIS A 404 0.14 2.19 15.74
N PRO A 405 -0.29 1.11 15.06
CA PRO A 405 -1.64 0.60 15.22
C PRO A 405 -1.84 0.08 16.65
N GLU A 406 -2.94 0.49 17.29
CA GLU A 406 -3.37 0.01 18.59
C GLU A 406 -4.67 -0.78 18.48
N PHE A 407 -4.78 -1.82 19.30
CA PHE A 407 -6.04 -2.54 19.43
C PHE A 407 -6.97 -1.80 20.38
N VAL A 408 -8.14 -1.43 19.90
CA VAL A 408 -9.20 -0.80 20.70
C VAL A 408 -10.32 -1.81 20.95
N CYS A 409 -11.03 -1.65 22.06
CA CYS A 409 -12.16 -2.48 22.47
C CYS A 409 -11.86 -3.99 22.55
N ALA A 410 -10.60 -4.37 22.82
CA ALA A 410 -10.16 -5.78 22.83
C ALA A 410 -10.94 -6.65 23.83
N GLU A 411 -11.28 -6.10 25.01
CA GLU A 411 -12.11 -6.81 25.99
C GLU A 411 -13.52 -7.12 25.47
N THR A 412 -14.02 -6.30 24.54
CA THR A 412 -15.41 -6.34 24.05
C THR A 412 -15.53 -7.21 22.81
N PHE A 413 -14.59 -7.10 21.86
CA PHE A 413 -14.62 -7.81 20.58
C PHE A 413 -13.57 -8.91 20.44
N GLY A 414 -12.61 -8.99 21.37
CA GLY A 414 -11.44 -9.85 21.27
C GLY A 414 -10.21 -9.09 20.80
N GLU A 415 -9.03 -9.64 21.10
CA GLU A 415 -7.76 -9.06 20.68
C GLU A 415 -7.63 -9.02 19.15
N MET A 416 -6.95 -8.00 18.64
CA MET A 416 -6.59 -7.86 17.22
C MET A 416 -7.72 -7.63 16.21
N TRP A 417 -8.96 -7.42 16.65
CA TRP A 417 -10.10 -7.20 15.76
C TRP A 417 -10.29 -5.76 15.34
N TRP A 418 -10.38 -4.85 16.31
CA TRP A 418 -10.48 -3.42 16.08
C TRP A 418 -9.10 -2.80 16.21
N LEU A 419 -8.66 -2.14 15.14
CA LEU A 419 -7.35 -1.55 15.03
C LEU A 419 -7.50 -0.07 14.70
N ALA A 420 -6.88 0.79 15.50
CA ALA A 420 -6.82 2.22 15.26
C ALA A 420 -5.35 2.63 15.16
N ALA A 421 -4.99 3.13 13.99
CA ALA A 421 -3.67 3.60 13.68
C ALA A 421 -3.70 5.12 13.81
N VAL A 422 -3.04 5.64 14.85
CA VAL A 422 -2.94 7.06 15.13
C VAL A 422 -1.47 7.41 15.23
N PRO A 423 -0.94 8.32 14.41
CA PRO A 423 0.45 8.75 14.54
C PRO A 423 0.63 9.45 15.89
N ASP A 424 1.76 9.19 16.54
CA ASP A 424 2.14 9.76 17.84
C ASP A 424 3.14 10.93 17.71
N ARG A 425 3.60 11.17 16.48
CA ARG A 425 4.62 12.15 16.13
C ARG A 425 4.37 12.69 14.73
N LYS A 426 4.86 13.89 14.47
CA LYS A 426 4.84 14.52 13.13
C LYS A 426 6.22 15.04 12.76
N VAL A 427 6.41 15.34 11.48
CA VAL A 427 7.60 16.03 11.01
C VAL A 427 7.61 17.47 11.51
N GLU A 428 8.77 17.94 11.98
CA GLU A 428 8.99 19.37 12.25
C GLU A 428 9.24 20.12 10.93
N GLY A 429 8.35 21.05 10.57
CA GLY A 429 8.47 21.86 9.36
C GLY A 429 7.80 21.25 8.14
N ASP A 430 8.37 21.52 6.95
CA ASP A 430 7.83 21.05 5.67
C ASP A 430 8.13 19.56 5.44
N GLU A 431 7.13 18.83 4.93
CA GLU A 431 7.21 17.41 4.61
C GLU A 431 6.82 17.12 3.15
N TRP A 432 6.91 15.85 2.74
CA TRP A 432 6.62 15.41 1.36
C TRP A 432 5.20 14.85 1.17
N GLU A 433 4.31 15.06 2.14
CA GLU A 433 2.88 14.74 1.98
C GLU A 433 2.32 15.42 0.72
N GLY A 434 1.57 14.66 -0.09
CA GLY A 434 1.12 15.09 -1.43
C GLY A 434 2.09 14.80 -2.58
N GLY A 435 3.29 14.33 -2.28
CA GLY A 435 4.23 13.74 -3.23
C GLY A 435 5.30 14.70 -3.72
N VAL A 436 6.44 14.14 -4.13
CA VAL A 436 7.56 14.89 -4.69
C VAL A 436 7.35 15.09 -6.18
N VAL A 437 7.35 16.36 -6.61
CA VAL A 437 7.12 16.75 -8.00
C VAL A 437 8.31 16.38 -8.90
N SER A 438 8.01 15.77 -10.04
CA SER A 438 8.96 15.49 -11.13
C SER A 438 9.42 16.78 -11.80
N ASP A 439 10.72 16.94 -12.03
CA ASP A 439 11.26 18.07 -12.80
C ASP A 439 11.13 17.83 -14.31
N VAL A 440 11.12 16.56 -14.72
CA VAL A 440 10.92 16.10 -16.10
C VAL A 440 9.94 14.93 -16.05
N ILE A 441 8.91 14.98 -16.89
CA ILE A 441 7.96 13.88 -17.04
C ILE A 441 8.25 13.19 -18.36
N VAL A 442 8.51 11.89 -18.31
CA VAL A 442 8.67 11.06 -19.52
C VAL A 442 7.30 10.76 -20.10
N GLU A 443 7.08 11.18 -21.34
CA GLU A 443 5.84 10.97 -22.06
C GLU A 443 5.58 9.48 -22.36
N GLU A 444 4.29 9.14 -22.45
CA GLU A 444 3.84 7.81 -22.82
C GLU A 444 4.44 7.38 -24.17
N GLY A 445 4.98 6.16 -24.23
CA GLY A 445 5.63 5.60 -25.42
C GLY A 445 7.15 5.82 -25.51
N ARG A 446 7.75 6.61 -24.61
CA ARG A 446 9.22 6.65 -24.44
C ARG A 446 9.65 5.82 -23.25
N ARG A 447 10.82 5.18 -23.36
CA ARG A 447 11.44 4.49 -22.22
C ARG A 447 12.23 5.49 -21.39
N VAL A 448 11.97 5.54 -20.08
CA VAL A 448 12.68 6.44 -19.16
C VAL A 448 14.18 6.22 -19.16
N GLU A 449 14.66 4.98 -19.38
CA GLU A 449 16.09 4.69 -19.45
C GLU A 449 16.78 5.41 -20.62
N ASP A 450 16.09 5.56 -21.76
CA ASP A 450 16.62 6.23 -22.94
C ASP A 450 16.71 7.75 -22.68
N VAL A 451 15.66 8.34 -22.09
CA VAL A 451 15.62 9.77 -21.71
C VAL A 451 16.73 10.10 -20.70
N VAL A 452 16.87 9.28 -19.66
CA VAL A 452 17.92 9.44 -18.64
C VAL A 452 19.31 9.39 -19.27
N ALA A 453 19.53 8.47 -20.20
CA ALA A 453 20.82 8.32 -20.86
C ALA A 453 21.13 9.52 -21.77
N GLU A 454 20.17 9.99 -22.57
CA GLU A 454 20.29 11.18 -23.40
C GLU A 454 20.60 12.43 -22.57
N MET A 455 19.85 12.65 -21.48
CA MET A 455 20.08 13.77 -20.57
C MET A 455 21.44 13.68 -19.88
N GLY A 456 21.84 12.48 -19.48
CA GLY A 456 23.12 12.25 -18.79
C GLY A 456 24.32 12.47 -19.71
N GLU A 457 24.24 11.98 -20.95
CA GLU A 457 25.27 12.23 -21.97
C GLU A 457 25.37 13.71 -22.30
N ARG A 458 24.25 14.42 -22.47
CA ARG A 458 24.25 15.87 -22.68
C ARG A 458 24.89 16.63 -21.53
N LEU A 459 24.56 16.27 -20.29
CA LEU A 459 25.10 16.90 -19.09
C LEU A 459 26.63 16.69 -18.96
N LEU A 460 27.10 15.47 -19.21
CA LEU A 460 28.50 15.10 -18.99
C LEU A 460 29.40 15.48 -20.18
N ASP A 461 28.90 15.36 -21.40
CA ASP A 461 29.69 15.59 -22.61
C ASP A 461 29.57 17.05 -23.11
N GLY A 462 28.58 17.83 -22.64
CA GLY A 462 28.46 19.26 -22.92
C GLY A 462 28.15 19.59 -24.38
N TYR A 463 26.94 19.25 -24.82
CA TYR A 463 26.40 19.66 -26.12
C TYR A 463 25.72 21.02 -26.08
#